data_AF-A0A977MJ14-F1
#
_entry.id   AF-A0A977MJ14-F1
#
_cell.length_a   1.000
_cell.length_b   1.000
_cell.length_c   1.000
_cell.angle_alpha   90.00
_cell.angle_beta   90.00
_cell.angle_gamma   90.00
#
_symmetry.space_group_name_H-M   'P 1'
#
loop_
_entity.id
_entity.type
_entity.pdbx_description
1 polymer ?
#
loop_
_entity_poly.entity_id
_entity_poly.type
_entity_poly.pdbx_seq_one_letter_code
_entity_poly.pdbx_strand_id
1 'polypeptide(L)'
;ITRELDAVDSSYRSAMSVQSSLAMGAIYMYGSEEQKQKYLPKMAKGELVGCFGLTEPNHGSDAGALVTRAKYDSKTKTYVLSGSKTWITNSPIADVLVVWAKNEENRVKGFIVDRSQVKKGLDTPKINGKFSLRASATGMILLDEVAIPEENILPNVEGMRGPFGCLNNARFGIAWGVLGAAEACLRIARQYTLDRKQFGKPLASNQLIQKKLADMVTDISLGLQACLQLGRLRDENLAAPEMVSLLKRNNCGKALEIARVARDMLGGNGVSDEYHIIRHVMNLEAVNTYEGTHDIHA
;
A
#
# COMPACT_ATOMS: atom_id res chain seq x y z
N ILE A 1 -8.06 10.22 7.68
CA ILE A 1 -7.54 10.49 6.32
C ILE A 1 -7.59 9.24 5.44
N THR A 2 -6.85 8.16 5.76
CA THR A 2 -6.81 6.96 4.90
C THR A 2 -8.18 6.32 4.68
N ARG A 3 -9.01 6.24 5.73
CA ARG A 3 -10.42 5.81 5.67
C ARG A 3 -11.22 6.57 4.60
N GLU A 4 -11.16 7.91 4.62
CA GLU A 4 -11.89 8.74 3.65
C GLU A 4 -11.37 8.56 2.21
N LEU A 5 -10.06 8.39 2.02
CA LEU A 5 -9.49 8.13 0.69
C LEU A 5 -9.92 6.76 0.13
N ASP A 6 -9.92 5.71 0.96
CA ASP A 6 -10.34 4.36 0.54
C ASP A 6 -11.85 4.26 0.33
N ALA A 7 -12.65 5.08 1.04
CA ALA A 7 -14.08 5.21 0.78
C ALA A 7 -14.37 5.70 -0.64
N VAL A 8 -13.43 6.43 -1.25
CA VAL A 8 -13.45 6.77 -2.67
C VAL A 8 -12.85 5.62 -3.49
N ASP A 9 -11.54 5.39 -3.40
CA ASP A 9 -10.85 4.33 -4.15
C ASP A 9 -9.50 3.94 -3.52
N SER A 10 -9.27 2.63 -3.39
CA SER A 10 -8.03 2.08 -2.87
C SER A 10 -6.79 2.40 -3.67
N SER A 11 -6.92 2.70 -4.95
CA SER A 11 -5.82 3.19 -5.80
C SER A 11 -5.29 4.52 -5.29
N TYR A 12 -6.17 5.43 -4.88
CA TYR A 12 -5.79 6.76 -4.39
C TYR A 12 -5.14 6.66 -3.02
N ARG A 13 -5.75 5.87 -2.13
CA ARG A 13 -5.16 5.58 -0.82
C ARG A 13 -3.80 4.87 -0.98
N SER A 14 -3.64 3.98 -1.97
CA SER A 14 -2.35 3.30 -2.24
C SER A 14 -1.26 4.26 -2.67
N ALA A 15 -1.56 5.18 -3.59
CA ALA A 15 -0.62 6.22 -4.00
C ALA A 15 -0.19 7.09 -2.81
N MET A 16 -1.14 7.50 -1.96
CA MET A 16 -0.87 8.28 -0.75
C MET A 16 -0.07 7.50 0.30
N SER A 17 -0.38 6.23 0.55
CA SER A 17 0.39 5.39 1.49
C SER A 17 1.83 5.18 1.04
N VAL A 18 2.06 4.98 -0.27
CA VAL A 18 3.40 4.86 -0.83
C VAL A 18 4.18 6.18 -0.71
N GLN A 19 3.53 7.30 -0.99
CA GLN A 19 4.15 8.62 -0.84
C GLN A 19 4.54 8.88 0.61
N SER A 20 3.59 8.75 1.54
CA SER A 20 3.73 9.17 2.94
C SER A 20 4.46 8.15 3.81
N SER A 21 3.91 6.95 3.97
CA SER A 21 4.41 5.94 4.90
C SER A 21 5.65 5.21 4.42
N LEU A 22 5.83 5.08 3.11
CA LEU A 22 6.94 4.32 2.53
C LEU A 22 8.08 5.21 2.05
N ALA A 23 7.86 6.06 1.04
CA ALA A 23 8.93 6.85 0.43
C ALA A 23 9.37 8.01 1.35
N MET A 24 8.46 8.93 1.69
CA MET A 24 8.74 10.00 2.66
C MET A 24 9.08 9.41 4.04
N GLY A 25 8.38 8.34 4.45
CA GLY A 25 8.62 7.65 5.71
C GLY A 25 10.05 7.11 5.84
N ALA A 26 10.58 6.48 4.78
CA ALA A 26 11.96 5.99 4.76
C ALA A 26 12.97 7.14 4.89
N ILE A 27 12.79 8.23 4.14
CA ILE A 27 13.67 9.41 4.21
C ILE A 27 13.58 10.08 5.59
N TYR A 28 12.38 10.22 6.14
CA TYR A 28 12.16 10.83 7.44
C TYR A 28 12.79 10.03 8.58
N MET A 29 12.59 8.70 8.60
CA MET A 29 13.08 7.83 9.66
C MET A 29 14.57 7.53 9.54
N TYR A 30 15.09 7.38 8.32
CA TYR A 30 16.40 6.80 8.10
C TYR A 30 17.36 7.67 7.29
N GLY A 31 16.88 8.79 6.74
CA GLY A 31 17.70 9.72 5.99
C GLY A 31 18.55 10.62 6.87
N SER A 32 19.59 11.23 6.28
CA SER A 32 20.33 12.34 6.88
C SER A 32 19.49 13.63 6.90
N GLU A 33 19.93 14.64 7.65
CA GLU A 33 19.23 15.94 7.65
C GLU A 33 19.25 16.60 6.27
N GLU A 34 20.36 16.48 5.53
CA GLU A 34 20.47 16.98 4.16
C GLU A 34 19.46 16.30 3.22
N GLN A 35 19.30 14.98 3.33
CA GLN A 35 18.31 14.23 2.55
C GLN A 35 16.87 14.67 2.90
N LYS A 36 16.58 14.86 4.19
CA LYS A 36 15.26 15.32 4.64
C LYS A 36 14.95 16.70 4.08
N GLN A 37 15.86 17.66 4.21
CA GLN A 37 15.69 19.02 3.70
C GLN A 37 15.59 19.07 2.17
N LYS A 38 16.34 18.22 1.46
CA LYS A 38 16.31 18.15 0.00
C LYS A 38 14.98 17.63 -0.55
N TYR A 39 14.45 16.54 0.01
CA TYR A 39 13.34 15.81 -0.61
C TYR A 39 11.98 16.07 0.05
N LEU A 40 11.89 16.04 1.39
CA LEU A 40 10.59 16.01 2.09
C LEU A 40 9.70 17.23 1.82
N PRO A 41 10.20 18.48 1.78
CA PRO A 41 9.34 19.64 1.50
C PRO A 41 8.65 19.58 0.14
N LYS A 42 9.35 19.10 -0.90
CA LYS A 42 8.82 18.98 -2.26
C LYS A 42 7.87 17.79 -2.38
N MET A 43 8.23 16.65 -1.77
CA MET A 43 7.36 15.47 -1.72
C MET A 43 6.05 15.73 -0.97
N ALA A 44 6.09 16.51 0.11
CA ALA A 44 4.90 16.87 0.90
C ALA A 44 3.92 17.76 0.11
N LYS A 45 4.42 18.59 -0.81
CA LYS A 45 3.61 19.42 -1.72
C LYS A 45 3.14 18.68 -2.97
N GLY A 46 3.60 17.44 -3.18
CA GLY A 46 3.33 16.67 -4.40
C GLY A 46 4.12 17.13 -5.63
N GLU A 47 5.15 17.96 -5.46
CA GLU A 47 6.06 18.37 -6.53
C GLU A 47 7.01 17.23 -6.96
N LEU A 48 7.28 16.29 -6.04
CA LEU A 48 8.02 15.05 -6.30
C LEU A 48 7.19 13.84 -5.88
N VAL A 49 7.05 12.88 -6.78
CA VAL A 49 6.36 11.61 -6.52
C VAL A 49 7.37 10.54 -6.11
N GLY A 50 7.09 9.86 -5.00
CA GLY A 50 7.88 8.79 -4.44
C GLY A 50 7.34 7.40 -4.79
N CYS A 51 8.24 6.43 -4.94
CA CYS A 51 7.92 5.01 -4.91
C CYS A 51 8.87 4.22 -4.00
N PHE A 52 8.49 2.98 -3.68
CA PHE A 52 9.20 2.12 -2.73
C PHE A 52 9.51 0.75 -3.36
N GLY A 53 10.77 0.54 -3.74
CA GLY A 53 11.27 -0.65 -4.42
C GLY A 53 11.80 -1.71 -3.45
N LEU A 54 10.92 -2.60 -2.98
CA LEU A 54 11.29 -3.75 -2.14
C LEU A 54 11.11 -5.08 -2.89
N THR A 55 9.87 -5.38 -3.28
CA THR A 55 9.45 -6.63 -3.93
C THR A 55 10.17 -6.87 -5.25
N GLU A 56 10.56 -8.12 -5.48
CA GLU A 56 11.23 -8.59 -6.69
C GLU A 56 10.46 -9.74 -7.32
N PRO A 57 10.70 -10.07 -8.61
CA PRO A 57 9.97 -11.14 -9.30
C PRO A 57 9.92 -12.47 -8.55
N ASN A 58 11.00 -12.83 -7.85
CA ASN A 58 11.13 -14.07 -7.09
C ASN A 58 11.03 -13.87 -5.57
N HIS A 59 10.81 -12.64 -5.09
CA HIS A 59 10.84 -12.30 -3.66
C HIS A 59 9.69 -11.35 -3.29
N GLY A 60 8.59 -11.94 -2.82
CA GLY A 60 7.43 -11.24 -2.26
C GLY A 60 7.42 -11.33 -0.73
N SER A 61 6.79 -12.37 -0.19
CA SER A 61 6.68 -12.60 1.26
C SER A 61 8.05 -12.78 1.94
N ASP A 62 8.99 -13.46 1.28
CA ASP A 62 10.39 -13.55 1.71
C ASP A 62 11.21 -12.37 1.18
N ALA A 63 10.89 -11.17 1.67
CA ALA A 63 11.59 -9.95 1.29
C ALA A 63 13.06 -9.93 1.73
N GLY A 64 13.44 -10.74 2.75
CA GLY A 64 14.82 -10.85 3.22
C GLY A 64 15.74 -11.53 2.21
N ALA A 65 15.20 -12.40 1.36
CA ALA A 65 15.94 -13.09 0.32
C ALA A 65 16.22 -12.25 -0.95
N LEU A 66 15.82 -10.97 -1.00
CA LEU A 66 16.02 -10.09 -2.16
C LEU A 66 17.42 -10.20 -2.78
N VAL A 67 17.49 -10.14 -4.11
CA VAL A 67 18.70 -10.37 -4.91
C VAL A 67 19.26 -9.11 -5.57
N THR A 68 18.54 -7.99 -5.61
CA THR A 68 19.12 -6.71 -6.07
C THR A 68 20.41 -6.40 -5.28
N ARG A 69 21.49 -6.08 -6.00
CA ARG A 69 22.82 -5.83 -5.43
C ARG A 69 23.22 -4.37 -5.53
N ALA A 70 24.00 -3.92 -4.55
CA ALA A 70 24.67 -2.63 -4.53
C ALA A 70 26.16 -2.85 -4.26
N LYS A 71 27.01 -2.49 -5.23
CA LYS A 71 28.47 -2.61 -5.11
C LYS A 71 29.09 -1.23 -4.88
N TYR A 72 29.97 -1.07 -3.90
CA TYR A 72 30.60 0.23 -3.66
C TYR A 72 31.82 0.42 -4.57
N ASP A 73 31.92 1.60 -5.19
CA ASP A 73 33.12 2.07 -5.90
C ASP A 73 33.72 3.23 -5.11
N SER A 74 34.85 2.95 -4.46
CA SER A 74 35.59 3.92 -3.65
C SER A 74 36.28 5.01 -4.48
N LYS A 75 36.52 4.78 -5.78
CA LYS A 75 37.17 5.77 -6.66
C LYS A 75 36.21 6.89 -7.02
N THR A 76 34.96 6.54 -7.26
CA THR A 76 33.89 7.49 -7.64
C THR A 76 33.00 7.87 -6.47
N LYS A 77 33.13 7.22 -5.31
CA LYS A 77 32.26 7.40 -4.14
C LYS A 77 30.80 7.16 -4.49
N THR A 78 30.54 6.05 -5.18
CA THR A 78 29.20 5.67 -5.63
C THR A 78 28.89 4.22 -5.33
N TYR A 79 27.62 3.89 -5.13
CA TYR A 79 27.11 2.53 -5.21
C TYR A 79 26.56 2.25 -6.60
N VAL A 80 26.92 1.11 -7.18
CA VAL A 80 26.37 0.63 -8.45
C VAL A 80 25.29 -0.40 -8.15
N LEU A 81 24.05 -0.08 -8.51
CA LEU A 81 22.88 -0.93 -8.28
C LEU A 81 22.54 -1.75 -9.52
N SER A 82 22.37 -3.07 -9.33
CA SER A 82 21.93 -4.00 -10.37
C SER A 82 20.84 -4.94 -9.86
N GLY A 83 19.74 -5.05 -10.58
CA GLY A 83 18.61 -5.90 -10.22
C GLY A 83 17.27 -5.43 -10.80
N SER A 84 16.18 -6.00 -10.28
CA SER A 84 14.84 -5.61 -10.70
C SER A 84 13.86 -5.66 -9.53
N LYS A 85 12.96 -4.66 -9.51
CA LYS A 85 11.80 -4.61 -8.63
C LYS A 85 10.53 -4.72 -9.46
N THR A 86 9.50 -5.33 -8.90
CA THR A 86 8.20 -5.52 -9.57
C THR A 86 7.05 -5.21 -8.64
N TRP A 87 5.88 -4.94 -9.22
CA TRP A 87 4.67 -4.52 -8.49
C TRP A 87 4.84 -3.22 -7.69
N ILE A 88 5.67 -2.31 -8.19
CA ILE A 88 5.99 -1.07 -7.49
C ILE A 88 4.97 0.01 -7.85
N THR A 89 4.14 0.36 -6.86
CA THR A 89 3.21 1.47 -6.99
C THR A 89 3.99 2.77 -7.18
N ASN A 90 3.48 3.62 -8.06
CA ASN A 90 4.04 4.90 -8.54
C ASN A 90 5.31 4.79 -9.40
N SER A 91 5.99 3.64 -9.54
CA SER A 91 7.29 3.61 -10.25
C SER A 91 7.28 4.17 -11.67
N PRO A 92 6.21 4.04 -12.49
CA PRO A 92 6.20 4.63 -13.84
C PRO A 92 6.21 6.17 -13.85
N ILE A 93 5.82 6.81 -12.74
CA ILE A 93 5.66 8.27 -12.62
C ILE A 93 6.51 8.87 -11.50
N ALA A 94 7.29 8.07 -10.77
CA ALA A 94 8.02 8.52 -9.60
C ALA A 94 9.30 9.26 -9.97
N ASP A 95 9.53 10.41 -9.35
CA ASP A 95 10.78 11.17 -9.40
C ASP A 95 11.83 10.63 -8.43
N VAL A 96 11.38 10.13 -7.27
CA VAL A 96 12.23 9.62 -6.19
C VAL A 96 11.89 8.15 -5.93
N LEU A 97 12.85 7.25 -6.16
CA LEU A 97 12.67 5.82 -5.93
C LEU A 97 13.49 5.40 -4.72
N VAL A 98 12.83 5.03 -3.63
CA VAL A 98 13.51 4.44 -2.47
C VAL A 98 13.68 2.94 -2.74
N VAL A 99 14.89 2.52 -3.07
CA VAL A 99 15.22 1.14 -3.45
C VAL A 99 15.98 0.43 -2.34
N TRP A 100 15.57 -0.80 -2.02
CA TRP A 100 16.28 -1.66 -1.08
C TRP A 100 17.10 -2.72 -1.82
N ALA A 101 18.40 -2.78 -1.54
CA ALA A 101 19.35 -3.69 -2.18
C ALA A 101 20.36 -4.24 -1.16
N LYS A 102 20.94 -5.41 -1.45
CA LYS A 102 22.01 -6.00 -0.63
C LYS A 102 23.38 -5.45 -1.04
N ASN A 103 24.16 -5.01 -0.07
CA ASN A 103 25.57 -4.67 -0.29
C ASN A 103 26.45 -5.95 -0.42
N GLU A 104 27.75 -5.76 -0.58
CA GLU A 104 28.75 -6.86 -0.69
C GLU A 104 28.82 -7.75 0.56
N GLU A 105 28.37 -7.25 1.72
CA GLU A 105 28.26 -8.01 2.97
C GLU A 105 26.90 -8.72 3.14
N ASN A 106 26.07 -8.76 2.09
CA ASN A 106 24.69 -9.27 2.10
C ASN A 106 23.74 -8.55 3.07
N ARG A 107 24.09 -7.34 3.52
CA ARG A 107 23.21 -6.49 4.34
C ARG A 107 22.31 -5.66 3.44
N VAL A 108 21.02 -5.63 3.76
CA VAL A 108 20.06 -4.76 3.09
C VAL A 108 20.31 -3.30 3.46
N LYS A 109 20.46 -2.43 2.46
CA LYS A 109 20.60 -0.97 2.59
C LYS A 109 19.54 -0.28 1.74
N GLY A 110 19.12 0.91 2.14
CA GLY A 110 18.18 1.74 1.40
C GLY A 110 18.90 2.82 0.59
N PHE A 111 18.46 3.03 -0.64
CA PHE A 111 19.05 3.98 -1.58
C PHE A 111 17.98 4.91 -2.13
N ILE A 112 18.27 6.21 -2.14
CA ILE A 112 17.46 7.22 -2.82
C ILE A 112 17.94 7.32 -4.27
N VAL A 113 17.19 6.75 -5.19
CA VAL A 113 17.42 6.91 -6.63
C VAL A 113 16.60 8.12 -7.09
N ASP A 114 17.27 9.26 -7.22
CA ASP A 114 16.69 10.48 -7.81
C ASP A 114 16.73 10.33 -9.34
N ARG A 115 15.56 10.14 -9.96
CA ARG A 115 15.44 9.86 -11.40
C ARG A 115 16.15 10.92 -12.24
N SER A 116 16.09 12.20 -11.83
CA SER A 116 16.69 13.31 -12.56
C SER A 116 18.22 13.26 -12.60
N GLN A 117 18.83 12.53 -11.66
CA GLN A 117 20.28 12.39 -11.52
C GLN A 117 20.81 11.11 -12.18
N VAL A 118 19.93 10.19 -12.61
CA VAL A 118 20.34 8.94 -13.26
C VAL A 118 20.65 9.17 -14.72
N LYS A 119 21.89 8.87 -15.14
CA LYS A 119 22.36 9.07 -16.52
C LYS A 119 21.97 7.93 -17.47
N LYS A 120 21.96 6.68 -16.98
CA LYS A 120 21.70 5.46 -17.75
C LYS A 120 21.30 4.32 -16.82
N GLY A 121 20.72 3.26 -17.40
CA GLY A 121 20.48 1.99 -16.71
C GLY A 121 19.23 1.92 -15.84
N LEU A 122 18.44 2.99 -15.75
CA LEU A 122 17.15 2.98 -15.06
C LEU A 122 16.00 2.95 -16.07
N ASP A 123 15.13 1.95 -15.95
CA ASP A 123 13.84 1.90 -16.64
C ASP A 123 12.71 1.56 -15.64
N THR A 124 11.51 2.09 -15.89
CA THR A 124 10.34 1.90 -15.01
C THR A 124 9.08 1.57 -15.82
N PRO A 125 9.04 0.42 -16.51
CA PRO A 125 7.92 0.07 -17.36
C PRO A 125 6.65 -0.16 -16.54
N LYS A 126 5.51 0.25 -17.09
CA LYS A 126 4.19 0.05 -16.49
C LYS A 126 3.74 -1.42 -16.64
N ILE A 127 3.13 -1.97 -15.59
CA ILE A 127 2.44 -3.25 -15.65
C ILE A 127 1.03 -3.04 -16.22
N ASN A 128 0.73 -3.73 -17.32
CA ASN A 128 -0.58 -3.73 -17.97
C ASN A 128 -1.42 -4.95 -17.53
N GLY A 129 -2.72 -4.94 -17.84
CA GLY A 129 -3.61 -6.10 -17.58
C GLY A 129 -4.10 -6.25 -16.14
N LYS A 130 -3.81 -5.29 -15.25
CA LYS A 130 -4.34 -5.29 -13.88
C LYS A 130 -5.87 -5.15 -13.86
N PHE A 131 -6.53 -6.00 -13.09
CA PHE A 131 -7.97 -5.86 -12.76
C PHE A 131 -8.22 -5.25 -11.38
N SER A 132 -7.17 -5.09 -10.57
CA SER A 132 -7.22 -4.47 -9.25
C SER A 132 -6.37 -3.20 -9.20
N LEU A 133 -6.80 -2.19 -8.44
CA LEU A 133 -6.12 -0.90 -8.27
C LEU A 133 -5.80 -0.24 -9.62
N ARG A 134 -6.79 -0.20 -10.52
CA ARG A 134 -6.62 0.20 -11.92
C ARG A 134 -6.30 1.68 -12.10
N ALA A 135 -6.76 2.53 -11.18
CA ALA A 135 -6.46 3.95 -11.17
C ALA A 135 -5.05 4.25 -10.59
N SER A 136 -4.34 3.24 -10.07
CA SER A 136 -2.98 3.39 -9.55
C SER A 136 -1.95 2.97 -10.60
N ALA A 137 -0.97 3.83 -10.84
CA ALA A 137 0.20 3.50 -11.64
C ALA A 137 1.05 2.45 -10.90
N THR A 138 1.24 1.29 -11.52
CA THR A 138 2.08 0.22 -10.97
C THR A 138 3.01 -0.26 -12.06
N GLY A 139 4.28 -0.42 -11.72
CA GLY A 139 5.30 -0.79 -12.69
C GLY A 139 6.41 -1.62 -12.07
N MET A 140 7.52 -1.65 -12.80
CA MET A 140 8.78 -2.23 -12.38
C MET A 140 9.80 -1.13 -12.10
N ILE A 141 10.93 -1.51 -11.51
CA ILE A 141 12.15 -0.72 -11.49
C ILE A 141 13.24 -1.65 -12.00
N LEU A 142 13.79 -1.36 -13.17
CA LEU A 142 14.90 -2.10 -13.76
C LEU A 142 16.17 -1.30 -13.53
N LEU A 143 17.18 -1.95 -12.95
CA LEU A 143 18.45 -1.34 -12.56
C LEU A 143 19.56 -2.11 -13.26
N ASP A 144 20.16 -1.50 -14.27
CA ASP A 144 21.33 -1.99 -15.01
C ASP A 144 22.53 -1.10 -14.69
N GLU A 145 23.31 -1.51 -13.69
CA GLU A 145 24.51 -0.80 -13.22
C GLU A 145 24.29 0.70 -12.96
N VAL A 146 23.21 1.02 -12.24
CA VAL A 146 22.84 2.41 -11.92
C VAL A 146 23.75 2.94 -10.82
N ALA A 147 24.58 3.93 -11.16
CA ALA A 147 25.45 4.60 -10.21
C ALA A 147 24.69 5.60 -9.34
N ILE A 148 24.76 5.42 -8.02
CA ILE A 148 24.10 6.22 -6.98
C ILE A 148 25.20 6.84 -6.10
N PRO A 149 25.22 8.17 -5.92
CA PRO A 149 26.18 8.83 -5.03
C PRO A 149 26.11 8.29 -3.59
N GLU A 150 27.24 8.25 -2.88
CA GLU A 150 27.29 7.74 -1.51
C GLU A 150 26.37 8.51 -0.55
N GLU A 151 26.17 9.80 -0.79
CA GLU A 151 25.25 10.66 -0.03
C GLU A 151 23.76 10.32 -0.22
N ASN A 152 23.42 9.45 -1.17
CA ASN A 152 22.05 8.99 -1.42
C ASN A 152 21.73 7.64 -0.74
N ILE A 153 22.64 7.07 0.05
CA ILE A 153 22.30 5.95 0.96
C ILE A 153 21.48 6.47 2.14
N LEU A 154 20.49 5.73 2.63
CA LEU A 154 19.84 6.04 3.91
C LEU A 154 20.78 5.62 5.06
N PRO A 155 21.46 6.56 5.73
CA PRO A 155 22.59 6.21 6.60
C PRO A 155 22.16 5.61 7.95
N ASN A 156 20.95 5.92 8.41
CA ASN A 156 20.53 5.62 9.78
C ASN A 156 19.81 4.27 9.91
N VAL A 157 19.98 3.37 8.93
CA VAL A 157 19.40 2.04 8.98
C VAL A 157 20.17 1.00 8.20
N GLU A 158 20.06 -0.25 8.66
CA GLU A 158 20.55 -1.41 7.94
C GLU A 158 19.72 -2.66 8.23
N GLY A 159 19.83 -3.63 7.32
CA GLY A 159 19.08 -4.87 7.38
C GLY A 159 17.58 -4.67 7.16
N MET A 160 16.81 -5.71 7.47
CA MET A 160 15.36 -5.70 7.24
C MET A 160 14.60 -4.77 8.19
N ARG A 161 15.22 -4.27 9.27
CA ARG A 161 14.60 -3.29 10.16
C ARG A 161 14.14 -2.03 9.41
N GLY A 162 14.89 -1.60 8.40
CA GLY A 162 14.54 -0.44 7.57
C GLY A 162 13.23 -0.62 6.81
N PRO A 163 13.15 -1.54 5.84
CA PRO A 163 11.92 -1.71 5.08
C PRO A 163 10.75 -2.10 5.99
N PHE A 164 10.93 -3.01 6.96
CA PHE A 164 9.84 -3.43 7.85
C PHE A 164 9.28 -2.30 8.72
N GLY A 165 10.12 -1.35 9.16
CA GLY A 165 9.64 -0.17 9.88
C GLY A 165 8.71 0.69 9.03
N CYS A 166 9.04 0.90 7.75
CA CYS A 166 8.15 1.58 6.78
C CYS A 166 6.86 0.79 6.55
N LEU A 167 6.95 -0.54 6.33
CA LEU A 167 5.78 -1.39 6.09
C LEU A 167 4.80 -1.33 7.27
N ASN A 168 5.28 -1.34 8.52
CA ASN A 168 4.40 -1.23 9.69
C ASN A 168 3.63 0.11 9.73
N ASN A 169 4.25 1.21 9.34
CA ASN A 169 3.55 2.49 9.20
C ASN A 169 2.50 2.47 8.07
N ALA A 170 2.80 1.83 6.93
CA ALA A 170 1.85 1.70 5.84
C ALA A 170 0.66 0.79 6.20
N ARG A 171 0.93 -0.35 6.84
CA ARG A 171 -0.06 -1.33 7.31
C ARG A 171 -1.06 -0.73 8.29
N PHE A 172 -0.61 0.12 9.21
CA PHE A 172 -1.52 0.87 10.09
C PHE A 172 -2.52 1.72 9.29
N GLY A 173 -2.03 2.47 8.30
CA GLY A 173 -2.88 3.27 7.41
C GLY A 173 -3.86 2.42 6.59
N ILE A 174 -3.43 1.24 6.14
CA ILE A 174 -4.27 0.27 5.40
C ILE A 174 -5.37 -0.30 6.28
N ALA A 175 -5.07 -0.68 7.53
CA ALA A 175 -6.05 -1.22 8.47
C ALA A 175 -7.23 -0.23 8.71
N TRP A 176 -6.94 1.08 8.72
CA TRP A 176 -7.95 2.13 8.73
C TRP A 176 -8.62 2.33 7.37
N GLY A 177 -7.84 2.31 6.29
CA GLY A 177 -8.30 2.59 4.93
C GLY A 177 -9.45 1.68 4.52
N VAL A 178 -9.23 0.36 4.59
CA VAL A 178 -10.19 -0.64 4.08
C VAL A 178 -11.57 -0.57 4.73
N LEU A 179 -11.66 -0.03 5.96
CA LEU A 179 -12.93 0.21 6.63
C LEU A 179 -13.76 1.29 5.92
N GLY A 180 -13.12 2.30 5.33
CA GLY A 180 -13.81 3.30 4.50
C GLY A 180 -14.40 2.70 3.23
N ALA A 181 -13.67 1.79 2.56
CA ALA A 181 -14.20 1.04 1.43
C ALA A 181 -15.39 0.15 1.84
N ALA A 182 -15.30 -0.51 2.99
CA ALA A 182 -16.38 -1.32 3.55
C ALA A 182 -17.63 -0.48 3.87
N GLU A 183 -17.46 0.71 4.46
CA GLU A 183 -18.55 1.65 4.73
C GLU A 183 -19.21 2.19 3.46
N ALA A 184 -18.41 2.48 2.42
CA ALA A 184 -18.94 2.86 1.12
C ALA A 184 -19.81 1.73 0.53
N CYS A 185 -19.34 0.48 0.58
CA CYS A 185 -20.09 -0.69 0.14
C CYS A 185 -21.39 -0.87 0.94
N LEU A 186 -21.33 -0.76 2.27
CA LEU A 186 -22.50 -0.82 3.16
C LEU A 186 -23.53 0.26 2.80
N ARG A 187 -23.10 1.52 2.64
CA ARG A 187 -23.99 2.64 2.32
C ARG A 187 -24.68 2.45 0.98
N ILE A 188 -23.93 2.04 -0.05
CA ILE A 188 -24.49 1.78 -1.39
C ILE A 188 -25.49 0.61 -1.32
N ALA A 189 -25.13 -0.51 -0.71
CA ALA A 189 -26.01 -1.68 -0.60
C ALA A 189 -27.26 -1.39 0.23
N ARG A 190 -27.14 -0.66 1.34
CA ARG A 190 -28.27 -0.24 2.16
C ARG A 190 -29.23 0.63 1.35
N GLN A 191 -28.74 1.67 0.68
CA GLN A 191 -29.59 2.56 -0.10
C GLN A 191 -30.27 1.80 -1.25
N TYR A 192 -29.50 1.00 -2.00
CA TYR A 192 -30.03 0.19 -3.09
C TYR A 192 -31.14 -0.75 -2.64
N THR A 193 -30.99 -1.40 -1.47
CA THR A 193 -32.00 -2.34 -0.97
C THR A 193 -33.24 -1.66 -0.39
N LEU A 194 -33.16 -0.39 0.01
CA LEU A 194 -34.32 0.42 0.36
C LEU A 194 -35.10 0.85 -0.89
N ASP A 195 -34.39 1.22 -1.96
CA ASP A 195 -34.98 1.77 -3.18
C ASP A 195 -35.51 0.67 -4.11
N ARG A 196 -34.75 -0.42 -4.29
CA ARG A 196 -35.10 -1.52 -5.19
C ARG A 196 -36.23 -2.35 -4.61
N LYS A 197 -37.31 -2.49 -5.39
CA LYS A 197 -38.46 -3.33 -5.04
C LYS A 197 -38.47 -4.62 -5.87
N GLN A 198 -38.73 -5.74 -5.20
CA GLN A 198 -39.03 -7.04 -5.82
C GLN A 198 -40.08 -7.74 -4.96
N PHE A 199 -40.89 -8.60 -5.59
CA PHE A 199 -41.99 -9.29 -4.89
C PHE A 199 -42.90 -8.31 -4.12
N GLY A 200 -43.18 -7.15 -4.71
CA GLY A 200 -44.08 -6.13 -4.16
C GLY A 200 -43.54 -5.25 -3.02
N LYS A 201 -42.28 -5.41 -2.59
CA LYS A 201 -41.71 -4.67 -1.44
C LYS A 201 -40.22 -4.33 -1.61
N PRO A 202 -39.68 -3.37 -0.85
CA PRO A 202 -38.23 -3.11 -0.83
C PRO A 202 -37.42 -4.35 -0.46
N LEU A 203 -36.25 -4.55 -1.08
CA LEU A 203 -35.37 -5.68 -0.75
C LEU A 203 -34.98 -5.70 0.73
N ALA A 204 -34.80 -4.53 1.35
CA ALA A 204 -34.46 -4.36 2.76
C ALA A 204 -35.50 -4.90 3.76
N SER A 205 -36.72 -5.23 3.29
CA SER A 205 -37.75 -5.87 4.12
C SER A 205 -37.56 -7.39 4.30
N ASN A 206 -36.58 -8.00 3.62
CA ASN A 206 -36.32 -9.43 3.71
C ASN A 206 -35.24 -9.74 4.75
N GLN A 207 -35.47 -10.73 5.62
CA GLN A 207 -34.55 -11.10 6.70
C GLN A 207 -33.13 -11.43 6.20
N LEU A 208 -33.00 -12.09 5.04
CA LEU A 208 -31.69 -12.39 4.45
C LEU A 208 -30.89 -11.12 4.11
N ILE A 209 -31.55 -10.04 3.69
CA ILE A 209 -30.91 -8.75 3.41
C ILE A 209 -30.54 -8.05 4.73
N GLN A 210 -31.45 -8.08 5.71
CA GLN A 210 -31.21 -7.47 7.03
C GLN A 210 -30.04 -8.12 7.76
N LYS A 211 -29.93 -9.47 7.70
CA LYS A 211 -28.78 -10.20 8.26
C LYS A 211 -27.47 -9.73 7.63
N LYS A 212 -27.39 -9.67 6.29
CA LYS A 212 -26.20 -9.20 5.58
C LYS A 212 -25.79 -7.79 6.03
N LEU A 213 -26.74 -6.86 6.14
CA LEU A 213 -26.49 -5.50 6.62
C LEU A 213 -26.02 -5.46 8.09
N ALA A 214 -26.60 -6.29 8.95
CA ALA A 214 -26.21 -6.39 10.36
C ALA A 214 -24.78 -6.92 10.53
N ASP A 215 -24.41 -7.96 9.77
CA ASP A 215 -23.06 -8.52 9.78
C ASP A 215 -22.03 -7.47 9.31
N MET A 216 -22.32 -6.76 8.22
CA MET A 216 -21.46 -5.68 7.71
C MET A 216 -21.19 -4.59 8.74
N VAL A 217 -22.25 -4.05 9.37
CA VAL A 217 -22.12 -3.00 10.38
C VAL A 217 -21.32 -3.49 11.58
N THR A 218 -21.52 -4.74 11.99
CA THR A 218 -20.82 -5.35 13.13
C THR A 218 -19.31 -5.39 12.87
N ASP A 219 -18.89 -5.98 11.75
CA ASP A 219 -17.47 -6.13 11.42
C ASP A 219 -16.77 -4.77 11.23
N ILE A 220 -17.45 -3.79 10.60
CA ILE A 220 -16.93 -2.42 10.47
C ILE A 220 -16.74 -1.77 11.84
N SER A 221 -17.73 -1.87 12.72
CA SER A 221 -17.71 -1.22 14.03
C SER A 221 -16.61 -1.77 14.93
N LEU A 222 -16.41 -3.10 14.92
CA LEU A 222 -15.30 -3.75 15.63
C LEU A 222 -13.95 -3.27 15.10
N GLY A 223 -13.78 -3.25 13.78
CA GLY A 223 -12.55 -2.77 13.14
C GLY A 223 -12.22 -1.31 13.47
N LEU A 224 -13.23 -0.43 13.46
CA LEU A 224 -13.05 1.00 13.75
C LEU A 224 -12.58 1.25 15.19
N GLN A 225 -13.20 0.58 16.17
CA GLN A 225 -12.81 0.73 17.59
C GLN A 225 -11.41 0.17 17.84
N ALA A 226 -11.08 -0.98 17.23
CA ALA A 226 -9.75 -1.56 17.37
C ALA A 226 -8.66 -0.68 16.72
N CYS A 227 -8.94 -0.12 15.54
CA CYS A 227 -8.04 0.82 14.87
C CYS A 227 -7.85 2.12 15.65
N LEU A 228 -8.90 2.63 16.31
CA LEU A 228 -8.80 3.78 17.23
C LEU A 228 -7.85 3.48 18.39
N GLN A 229 -8.02 2.33 19.04
CA GLN A 229 -7.15 1.94 20.15
C GLN A 229 -5.70 1.76 19.69
N LEU A 230 -5.45 1.11 18.56
CA LEU A 230 -4.10 0.98 18.00
C LEU A 230 -3.49 2.35 17.68
N GLY A 231 -4.30 3.30 17.18
CA GLY A 231 -3.87 4.68 16.95
C GLY A 231 -3.36 5.35 18.23
N ARG A 232 -4.14 5.27 19.31
CA ARG A 232 -3.75 5.82 20.63
C ARG A 232 -2.46 5.20 21.16
N LEU A 233 -2.36 3.87 21.12
CA LEU A 233 -1.14 3.17 21.53
C LEU A 233 0.07 3.57 20.70
N ARG A 234 -0.12 3.85 19.41
CA ARG A 234 0.96 4.29 18.52
C ARG A 234 1.44 5.70 18.88
N ASP A 235 0.52 6.61 19.22
CA ASP A 235 0.87 7.97 19.68
C ASP A 235 1.62 7.94 21.03
N GLU A 236 1.36 6.92 21.86
CA GLU A 236 2.08 6.65 23.12
C GLU A 236 3.37 5.83 22.93
N ASN A 237 3.74 5.46 21.70
CA ASN A 237 4.86 4.56 21.37
C ASN A 237 4.77 3.15 22.00
N LEU A 238 3.55 2.68 22.27
CA LEU A 238 3.24 1.36 22.84
C LEU A 238 2.73 0.35 21.80
N ALA A 239 2.58 0.75 20.54
CA ALA A 239 2.11 -0.13 19.47
C ALA A 239 3.20 -1.13 19.04
N ALA A 240 2.90 -2.42 19.19
CA ALA A 240 3.76 -3.50 18.72
C ALA A 240 3.42 -3.90 17.26
N PRO A 241 4.39 -4.39 16.45
CA PRO A 241 4.14 -4.85 15.07
C PRO A 241 3.04 -5.90 14.92
N GLU A 242 2.85 -6.73 15.94
CA GLU A 242 1.84 -7.80 16.00
C GLU A 242 0.43 -7.19 16.06
N MET A 243 0.26 -6.07 16.77
CA MET A 243 -1.03 -5.36 16.84
C MET A 243 -1.43 -4.81 15.46
N VAL A 244 -0.45 -4.28 14.71
CA VAL A 244 -0.66 -3.81 13.33
C VAL A 244 -1.02 -4.97 12.40
N SER A 245 -0.31 -6.09 12.52
CA SER A 245 -0.54 -7.31 11.73
C SER A 245 -1.96 -7.86 11.94
N LEU A 246 -2.39 -7.94 13.21
CA LEU A 246 -3.73 -8.39 13.59
C LEU A 246 -4.80 -7.57 12.87
N LEU A 247 -4.73 -6.24 12.95
CA LEU A 247 -5.75 -5.37 12.36
C LEU A 247 -5.66 -5.28 10.84
N LYS A 248 -4.46 -5.29 10.26
CA LYS A 248 -4.31 -5.33 8.81
C LYS A 248 -4.95 -6.60 8.25
N ARG A 249 -4.60 -7.77 8.80
CA ARG A 249 -5.18 -9.07 8.42
C ARG A 249 -6.70 -9.06 8.55
N ASN A 250 -7.20 -8.75 9.73
CA ASN A 250 -8.63 -8.77 10.04
C ASN A 250 -9.42 -7.82 9.13
N ASN A 251 -9.03 -6.55 9.10
CA ASN A 251 -9.83 -5.53 8.43
C ASN A 251 -9.80 -5.69 6.91
N CYS A 252 -8.67 -6.12 6.32
CA CYS A 252 -8.61 -6.38 4.88
C CYS A 252 -9.51 -7.56 4.49
N GLY A 253 -9.45 -8.67 5.24
CA GLY A 253 -10.29 -9.84 5.00
C GLY A 253 -11.78 -9.51 5.14
N LYS A 254 -12.15 -8.82 6.22
CA LYS A 254 -13.53 -8.40 6.48
C LYS A 254 -14.05 -7.39 5.48
N ALA A 255 -13.26 -6.39 5.10
CA ALA A 255 -13.67 -5.44 4.08
C ALA A 255 -13.93 -6.12 2.73
N LEU A 256 -13.09 -7.09 2.34
CA LEU A 256 -13.27 -7.85 1.11
C LEU A 256 -14.54 -8.73 1.15
N GLU A 257 -14.81 -9.40 2.27
CA GLU A 257 -16.04 -10.14 2.50
C GLU A 257 -17.27 -9.23 2.35
N ILE A 258 -17.26 -8.08 3.03
CA ILE A 258 -18.32 -7.06 2.96
C ILE A 258 -18.54 -6.59 1.52
N ALA A 259 -17.48 -6.24 0.80
CA ALA A 259 -17.60 -5.78 -0.58
C ALA A 259 -18.25 -6.85 -1.49
N ARG A 260 -17.86 -8.14 -1.31
CA ARG A 260 -18.44 -9.26 -2.07
C ARG A 260 -19.91 -9.49 -1.75
N VAL A 261 -20.30 -9.41 -0.47
CA VAL A 261 -21.70 -9.50 -0.03
C VAL A 261 -22.51 -8.33 -0.58
N ALA A 262 -21.96 -7.12 -0.53
CA ALA A 262 -22.61 -5.92 -1.06
C ALA A 262 -22.83 -6.05 -2.57
N ARG A 263 -21.86 -6.60 -3.30
CA ARG A 263 -21.96 -6.86 -4.75
C ARG A 263 -23.13 -7.79 -5.05
N ASP A 264 -23.24 -8.88 -4.30
CA ASP A 264 -24.34 -9.83 -4.42
C ASP A 264 -25.71 -9.19 -4.15
N MET A 265 -25.83 -8.30 -3.16
CA MET A 265 -27.08 -7.60 -2.83
C MET A 265 -27.60 -6.71 -3.95
N LEU A 266 -26.75 -6.27 -4.88
CA LEU A 266 -27.15 -5.49 -6.05
C LEU A 266 -27.57 -6.37 -7.25
N GLY A 267 -27.33 -7.69 -7.19
CA GLY A 267 -27.61 -8.62 -8.29
C GLY A 267 -26.81 -8.28 -9.54
N GLY A 268 -27.46 -8.29 -10.71
CA GLY A 268 -26.82 -7.97 -12.00
C GLY A 268 -26.20 -6.57 -12.05
N ASN A 269 -26.79 -5.58 -11.38
CA ASN A 269 -26.22 -4.23 -11.31
C ASN A 269 -24.90 -4.19 -10.53
N GLY A 270 -24.70 -5.16 -9.62
CA GLY A 270 -23.50 -5.22 -8.79
C GLY A 270 -22.23 -5.50 -9.58
N VAL A 271 -22.30 -6.02 -10.81
CA VAL A 271 -21.12 -6.25 -11.66
C VAL A 271 -20.78 -5.06 -12.57
N SER A 272 -21.60 -4.01 -12.59
CA SER A 272 -21.33 -2.76 -13.31
C SER A 272 -20.55 -1.79 -12.45
N ASP A 273 -19.54 -1.12 -13.03
CA ASP A 273 -18.73 -0.11 -12.34
C ASP A 273 -19.47 1.22 -12.10
N GLU A 274 -20.58 1.45 -12.80
CA GLU A 274 -21.54 2.53 -12.54
C GLU A 274 -22.10 2.49 -11.12
N TYR A 275 -22.18 1.30 -10.50
CA TYR A 275 -22.64 1.12 -9.13
C TYR A 275 -21.49 1.09 -8.11
N HIS A 276 -20.24 1.22 -8.58
CA HIS A 276 -19.00 1.35 -7.81
C HIS A 276 -18.60 0.17 -6.89
N ILE A 277 -19.52 -0.73 -6.52
CA ILE A 277 -19.19 -1.84 -5.61
C ILE A 277 -18.18 -2.79 -6.24
N ILE A 278 -18.35 -3.17 -7.53
CA ILE A 278 -17.40 -4.09 -8.18
C ILE A 278 -15.98 -3.54 -8.19
N ARG A 279 -15.82 -2.22 -8.31
CA ARG A 279 -14.53 -1.54 -8.21
C ARG A 279 -13.90 -1.74 -6.82
N HIS A 280 -14.67 -1.59 -5.75
CA HIS A 280 -14.18 -1.88 -4.39
C HIS A 280 -13.84 -3.36 -4.19
N VAL A 281 -14.67 -4.30 -4.68
CA VAL A 281 -14.36 -5.74 -4.63
C VAL A 281 -13.00 -6.02 -5.27
N MET A 282 -12.83 -5.60 -6.52
CA MET A 282 -11.60 -5.84 -7.27
C MET A 282 -10.39 -5.19 -6.61
N ASN A 283 -10.52 -3.95 -6.13
CA ASN A 283 -9.44 -3.25 -5.44
C ASN A 283 -9.01 -3.97 -4.16
N LEU A 284 -9.95 -4.44 -3.35
CA LEU A 284 -9.66 -5.09 -2.07
C LEU A 284 -8.96 -6.44 -2.23
N GLU A 285 -9.05 -7.11 -3.39
CA GLU A 285 -8.24 -8.32 -3.69
C GLU A 285 -6.73 -8.04 -3.60
N ALA A 286 -6.27 -6.93 -4.20
CA ALA A 286 -4.85 -6.56 -4.11
C ALA A 286 -4.48 -6.07 -2.71
N VAL A 287 -5.38 -5.32 -2.04
CA VAL A 287 -5.13 -4.79 -0.70
C VAL A 287 -4.99 -5.91 0.35
N ASN A 288 -5.75 -7.00 0.18
CA ASN A 288 -5.64 -8.18 1.02
C ASN A 288 -4.32 -8.97 0.78
N THR A 289 -3.66 -8.73 -0.36
CA THR A 289 -2.46 -9.45 -0.79
C THR A 289 -1.17 -8.72 -0.45
N TYR A 290 -1.04 -7.44 -0.83
CA TYR A 290 0.21 -6.69 -0.67
C TYR A 290 0.50 -6.34 0.80
N GLU A 291 1.68 -5.79 1.08
CA GLU A 291 2.06 -5.36 2.44
C GLU A 291 2.00 -6.52 3.47
N GLY A 292 2.23 -7.76 3.01
CA GLY A 292 2.04 -9.00 3.77
C GLY A 292 0.70 -9.64 3.47
N THR A 293 0.69 -10.88 2.96
CA THR A 293 -0.56 -11.58 2.67
C THR A 293 -1.34 -11.87 3.95
N HIS A 294 -2.64 -12.15 3.82
CA HIS A 294 -3.48 -12.54 4.95
C HIS A 294 -2.87 -13.71 5.76
N ASP A 295 -2.26 -14.69 5.08
CA ASP A 295 -1.65 -15.86 5.70
C ASP A 295 -0.29 -15.57 6.35
N ILE A 296 0.50 -14.64 5.80
CA ILE A 296 1.78 -14.23 6.41
C ILE A 296 1.56 -13.46 7.73
N HIS A 297 0.38 -12.86 7.90
CA HIS A 297 0.00 -12.19 9.14
C HIS A 297 -0.74 -13.10 10.14
N ALA A 298 -1.00 -14.37 9.81
CA ALA A 298 -1.68 -15.32 10.68
C ALA A 298 -0.69 -15.96 11.66
#